data_AF-A0A1Y2QG87-F1
#
_entry.id   AF-A0A1Y2QG87-F1
#
_cell.length_a   1.000
_cell.length_b   1.000
_cell.length_c   1.000
_cell.angle_alpha   90.00
_cell.angle_beta   90.00
_cell.angle_gamma   90.00
#
_symmetry.space_group_name_H-M   'P 1'
#
loop_
_entity.id
_entity.type
_entity.pdbx_description
1 polymer ?
#
loop_
_entity_poly.entity_id
_entity_poly.type
_entity_poly.pdbx_seq_one_letter_code
_entity_poly.pdbx_strand_id
1 'polypeptide(L)'
;MRMYGRAMNAFAASVMLAERAMAIEAAGAVRAIYEVGFWLSLLATDPLKALEALEIDEHDNAIQREILLREEHPSDAAVVAASLKREAHHVAKLAKRKSLSVKKIAQTMPKRSGYLEYRLVSAFYGHLSSSSLDGLKKRNGKGGVTNILGPFETEIPKALSFALDAMLRCTRYFEVMMKEGRQPDRLEKAHRTLLGLQDAP
;
A
#
# COMPACT_ATOMS: atom_id res chain seq x y z
N MET A 1 14.13 -8.24 -2.71
CA MET A 1 14.95 -7.02 -2.52
C MET A 1 14.25 -5.74 -3.00
N ARG A 2 13.68 -5.68 -4.22
CA ARG A 2 13.10 -4.42 -4.75
C ARG A 2 11.92 -3.85 -3.92
N MET A 3 11.05 -4.70 -3.38
CA MET A 3 9.94 -4.25 -2.52
C MET A 3 10.42 -3.58 -1.23
N TYR A 4 11.37 -4.20 -0.52
CA TYR A 4 11.95 -3.60 0.69
C TYR A 4 12.72 -2.30 0.39
N GLY A 5 13.42 -2.23 -0.75
CA GLY A 5 14.01 -0.98 -1.24
C GLY A 5 12.99 0.14 -1.45
N ARG A 6 11.79 -0.17 -1.97
CA ARG A 6 10.69 0.79 -2.09
C ARG A 6 10.23 1.32 -0.72
N ALA A 7 10.15 0.45 0.29
CA ALA A 7 9.84 0.86 1.66
C ALA A 7 10.93 1.76 2.26
N MET A 8 12.22 1.43 2.07
CA MET A 8 13.32 2.27 2.55
C MET A 8 13.31 3.66 1.90
N ASN A 9 13.07 3.74 0.58
CA ASN A 9 12.97 5.02 -0.12
C ASN A 9 11.77 5.84 0.38
N ALA A 10 10.63 5.20 0.61
CA ALA A 10 9.45 5.87 1.17
C ALA A 10 9.69 6.35 2.61
N PHE A 11 10.43 5.59 3.42
CA PHE A 11 10.83 6.00 4.76
C PHE A 11 11.74 7.23 4.73
N ALA A 12 12.79 7.22 3.90
CA ALA A 12 13.68 8.36 3.73
C ALA A 12 12.91 9.60 3.23
N ALA A 13 12.02 9.43 2.25
CA ALA A 13 11.16 10.51 1.75
C ALA A 13 10.26 11.07 2.86
N SER A 14 9.66 10.21 3.68
CA SER A 14 8.80 10.62 4.80
C SER A 14 9.56 11.49 5.80
N VAL A 15 10.78 11.10 6.19
CA VAL A 15 11.63 11.91 7.08
C VAL A 15 11.99 13.25 6.45
N MET A 16 12.45 13.26 5.20
CA MET A 16 12.84 14.50 4.50
C MET A 16 11.67 15.47 4.28
N LEU A 17 10.45 14.97 4.12
CA LEU A 17 9.23 15.76 4.00
C LEU A 17 8.82 16.32 5.37
N ALA A 18 8.92 15.51 6.43
CA ALA A 18 8.65 15.92 7.79
C ALA A 18 9.60 17.04 8.26
N GLU A 19 10.90 16.96 7.94
CA GLU A 19 11.89 18.02 8.22
C GLU A 19 11.56 19.34 7.52
N ARG A 20 10.86 19.30 6.38
CA ARG A 20 10.37 20.47 5.64
C ARG A 20 8.97 20.93 6.08
N ALA A 21 8.47 20.39 7.20
CA ALA A 21 7.13 20.64 7.72
C ALA A 21 5.97 20.28 6.76
N MET A 22 6.24 19.37 5.81
CA MET A 22 5.26 18.77 4.89
C MET A 22 4.69 17.49 5.50
N ALA A 23 4.03 17.61 6.65
CA ALA A 23 3.60 16.47 7.46
C ALA A 23 2.55 15.57 6.77
N ILE A 24 1.68 16.15 5.94
CA ILE A 24 0.64 15.41 5.20
C ILE A 24 1.29 14.54 4.12
N GLU A 25 2.23 15.10 3.36
CA GLU A 25 3.00 14.40 2.34
C GLU A 25 3.91 13.35 2.97
N ALA A 26 4.53 13.68 4.12
CA ALA A 26 5.32 12.74 4.90
C ALA A 26 4.49 11.52 5.31
N ALA A 27 3.28 11.73 5.85
CA ALA A 27 2.36 10.65 6.19
C ALA A 27 1.84 9.90 4.95
N GLY A 28 1.62 10.60 3.84
CA GLY A 28 1.26 10.00 2.55
C GLY A 28 2.33 9.03 2.04
N ALA A 29 3.61 9.35 2.21
CA ALA A 29 4.72 8.46 1.86
C ALA A 29 4.72 7.16 2.68
N VAL A 30 4.27 7.20 3.94
CA VAL A 30 4.21 6.01 4.82
C VAL A 30 3.28 4.93 4.27
N ARG A 31 2.27 5.29 3.48
CA ARG A 31 1.34 4.32 2.86
C ARG A 31 2.06 3.21 2.13
N ALA A 32 3.11 3.55 1.36
CA ALA A 32 3.89 2.59 0.60
C ALA A 32 4.66 1.61 1.51
N ILE A 33 5.06 2.05 2.72
CA ILE A 33 5.77 1.22 3.69
C ILE A 33 4.82 0.15 4.26
N TYR A 34 3.61 0.54 4.66
CA TYR A 34 2.59 -0.40 5.14
C TYR A 34 2.14 -1.38 4.04
N GLU A 35 1.95 -0.90 2.81
CA GLU A 35 1.63 -1.76 1.67
C GLU A 35 2.72 -2.82 1.43
N VAL A 36 3.99 -2.41 1.43
CA VAL A 36 5.11 -3.35 1.30
C VAL A 36 5.16 -4.32 2.48
N GLY A 37 4.96 -3.84 3.71
CA GLY A 37 4.91 -4.68 4.91
C GLY A 37 3.84 -5.76 4.81
N PHE A 38 2.63 -5.40 4.38
CA PHE A 38 1.54 -6.35 4.15
C PHE A 38 1.93 -7.45 3.15
N TRP A 39 2.46 -7.07 1.99
CA TRP A 39 2.84 -8.04 0.96
C TRP A 39 4.03 -8.91 1.37
N LEU A 40 5.01 -8.35 2.10
CA LEU A 40 6.13 -9.13 2.65
C LEU A 40 5.65 -10.14 3.69
N SER A 41 4.70 -9.76 4.54
CA SER A 41 4.10 -10.69 5.51
C SER A 41 3.37 -11.81 4.78
N LEU A 42 2.62 -11.52 3.72
CA LEU A 42 1.92 -12.56 2.96
C LEU A 42 2.91 -13.46 2.21
N LEU A 43 3.93 -12.91 1.57
CA LEU A 43 4.99 -13.68 0.92
C LEU A 43 5.70 -14.63 1.88
N ALA A 44 5.90 -14.23 3.13
CA ALA A 44 6.53 -15.05 4.16
C ALA A 44 5.63 -16.18 4.67
N THR A 45 4.30 -16.03 4.61
CA THR A 45 3.34 -17.04 5.11
C THR A 45 2.74 -17.92 4.01
N ASP A 46 2.48 -17.35 2.84
CA ASP A 46 1.82 -17.99 1.70
C ASP A 46 2.31 -17.36 0.38
N PRO A 47 3.50 -17.75 -0.09
CA PRO A 47 4.14 -17.12 -1.25
C PRO A 47 3.37 -17.34 -2.56
N LEU A 48 2.73 -18.51 -2.74
CA LEU A 48 1.97 -18.80 -3.95
C LEU A 48 0.74 -17.90 -4.06
N LYS A 49 0.01 -17.73 -2.95
CA LYS A 49 -1.14 -16.82 -2.91
C LYS A 49 -0.74 -15.36 -3.09
N ALA A 50 0.41 -14.95 -2.54
CA ALA A 50 0.93 -13.61 -2.75
C ALA A 50 1.24 -13.32 -4.22
N LEU A 51 1.95 -14.22 -4.89
CA LEU A 51 2.29 -14.09 -6.30
C LEU A 51 1.04 -14.12 -7.18
N GLU A 52 0.11 -15.04 -6.92
CA GLU A 52 -1.16 -15.10 -7.65
C GLU A 52 -1.96 -13.80 -7.50
N ALA A 53 -2.06 -13.26 -6.28
CA ALA A 53 -2.78 -12.02 -6.03
C ALA A 53 -2.14 -10.81 -6.71
N LEU A 54 -0.81 -10.69 -6.69
CA LEU A 54 -0.09 -9.60 -7.36
C LEU A 54 -0.22 -9.67 -8.89
N GLU A 55 -0.15 -10.87 -9.47
CA GLU A 55 -0.33 -11.07 -10.91
C GLU A 55 -1.78 -10.77 -11.36
N ILE A 56 -2.78 -11.11 -10.53
CA ILE A 56 -4.18 -10.75 -10.79
C ILE A 56 -4.34 -9.22 -10.79
N ASP A 57 -3.85 -8.55 -9.74
CA ASP A 57 -3.94 -7.10 -9.60
C ASP A 57 -3.23 -6.37 -10.76
N GLU A 58 -2.07 -6.86 -11.20
CA GLU A 58 -1.35 -6.31 -12.37
C GLU A 58 -2.21 -6.37 -13.64
N HIS A 59 -2.82 -7.52 -13.92
CA HIS A 59 -3.64 -7.69 -15.12
C HIS A 59 -4.97 -6.94 -15.05
N ASP A 60 -5.63 -6.91 -13.89
CA ASP A 60 -6.85 -6.12 -13.67
C ASP A 60 -6.57 -4.63 -13.90
N ASN A 61 -5.49 -4.08 -13.32
CA ASN A 61 -5.09 -2.69 -13.52
C ASN A 61 -4.71 -2.39 -14.99
N ALA A 62 -4.04 -3.33 -15.66
CA ALA A 62 -3.71 -3.17 -17.08
C ALA A 62 -4.97 -3.12 -17.96
N ILE A 63 -5.98 -3.95 -17.69
CA ILE A 63 -7.26 -3.93 -18.41
C ILE A 63 -7.97 -2.58 -18.19
N GLN A 64 -8.09 -2.13 -16.94
CA GLN A 64 -8.73 -0.84 -16.63
C GLN A 64 -8.01 0.34 -17.32
N ARG A 65 -6.68 0.31 -17.34
CA ARG A 65 -5.88 1.30 -18.08
C ARG A 65 -6.19 1.28 -19.58
N GLU A 66 -6.28 0.10 -20.20
CA GLU A 66 -6.61 -0.01 -21.63
C GLU A 66 -8.03 0.49 -21.93
N ILE A 67 -9.00 0.24 -21.05
CA ILE A 67 -10.37 0.78 -21.17
C ILE A 67 -10.33 2.31 -21.16
N LEU A 68 -9.71 2.90 -20.14
CA LEU A 68 -9.57 4.36 -20.01
C LEU A 68 -8.85 4.98 -21.21
N LEU A 69 -7.79 4.33 -21.71
CA LEU A 69 -7.05 4.80 -22.89
C LEU A 69 -7.97 4.92 -24.13
N ARG A 70 -8.92 4.01 -24.30
CA ARG A 70 -9.89 4.08 -25.40
C ARG A 70 -10.94 5.15 -25.19
N GLU A 71 -11.37 5.37 -23.94
CA GLU A 71 -12.32 6.42 -23.58
C GLU A 71 -11.75 7.82 -23.83
N GLU A 72 -10.46 8.02 -23.58
CA GLU A 72 -9.75 9.30 -23.81
C GLU A 72 -9.40 9.52 -25.29
N HIS A 73 -9.26 8.47 -26.09
CA HIS A 73 -8.90 8.54 -27.51
C HIS A 73 -9.90 7.82 -28.44
N PRO A 74 -11.20 8.15 -28.39
CA PRO A 74 -12.24 7.37 -29.06
C PRO A 74 -12.17 7.47 -30.60
N SER A 75 -11.55 8.53 -31.12
CA SER A 75 -11.43 8.77 -32.57
C SER A 75 -10.12 8.27 -33.18
N ASP A 76 -9.16 7.80 -32.38
CA ASP A 76 -7.90 7.26 -32.87
C ASP A 76 -8.00 5.74 -33.07
N ALA A 77 -8.31 5.34 -34.30
CA ALA A 77 -8.49 3.94 -34.66
C ALA A 77 -7.23 3.09 -34.41
N ALA A 78 -6.02 3.66 -34.52
CA ALA A 78 -4.79 2.93 -34.28
C ALA A 78 -4.58 2.66 -32.78
N VAL A 79 -4.85 3.66 -31.94
CA VAL A 79 -4.79 3.53 -30.48
C VAL A 79 -5.84 2.53 -29.99
N VAL A 80 -7.06 2.62 -30.48
CA VAL A 80 -8.16 1.71 -30.12
C VAL A 80 -7.81 0.26 -30.50
N ALA A 81 -7.35 0.02 -31.73
CA ALA A 81 -6.98 -1.32 -32.18
C ALA A 81 -5.81 -1.90 -31.37
N ALA A 82 -4.78 -1.10 -31.08
CA ALA A 82 -3.65 -1.52 -30.27
C ALA A 82 -4.04 -1.81 -28.82
N SER A 83 -4.94 -1.01 -28.24
CA SER A 83 -5.47 -1.17 -26.89
C SER A 83 -6.28 -2.47 -26.75
N LEU A 84 -7.21 -2.74 -27.67
CA LEU A 84 -7.98 -3.99 -27.69
C LEU A 84 -7.09 -5.24 -27.75
N LYS A 85 -6.00 -5.18 -28.53
CA LYS A 85 -5.03 -6.28 -28.60
C LYS A 85 -4.31 -6.52 -27.26
N ARG A 86 -3.89 -5.44 -26.57
CA ARG A 86 -3.25 -5.55 -25.25
C ARG A 86 -4.23 -6.01 -24.18
N GLU A 87 -5.46 -5.50 -24.19
CA GLU A 87 -6.51 -5.94 -23.28
C GLU A 87 -6.78 -7.44 -23.44
N ALA A 88 -6.97 -7.92 -24.66
CA ALA A 88 -7.23 -9.34 -24.92
C ALA A 88 -6.13 -10.26 -24.35
N HIS A 89 -4.87 -9.81 -24.39
CA HIS A 89 -3.76 -10.53 -23.76
C HIS A 89 -3.94 -10.65 -22.24
N HIS A 90 -4.29 -9.56 -21.56
CA HIS A 90 -4.50 -9.55 -20.11
C HIS A 90 -5.76 -10.31 -19.69
N VAL A 91 -6.86 -10.17 -20.44
CA VAL A 91 -8.10 -10.94 -20.22
C VAL A 91 -7.84 -12.45 -20.31
N ALA A 92 -7.07 -12.89 -21.32
CA ALA A 92 -6.71 -14.30 -21.46
C ALA A 92 -5.89 -14.83 -20.27
N LYS A 93 -5.02 -14.00 -19.67
CA LYS A 93 -4.25 -14.35 -18.46
C LYS A 93 -5.12 -14.49 -17.21
N LEU A 94 -6.20 -13.71 -17.13
CA LEU A 94 -7.15 -13.74 -16.01
C LEU A 94 -8.26 -14.79 -16.14
N ALA A 95 -8.59 -15.25 -17.35
CA ALA A 95 -9.75 -16.13 -17.61
C ALA A 95 -9.81 -17.43 -16.78
N LYS A 96 -8.68 -17.85 -16.17
CA LYS A 96 -8.59 -19.04 -15.32
C LYS A 96 -8.35 -18.73 -13.83
N ARG A 97 -8.36 -17.46 -13.45
CA ARG A 97 -8.00 -16.98 -12.11
C ARG A 97 -9.21 -16.44 -11.40
N LYS A 98 -9.31 -16.68 -10.09
CA LYS A 98 -10.37 -16.09 -9.26
C LYS A 98 -9.90 -14.72 -8.78
N SER A 99 -10.73 -13.70 -8.94
CA SER A 99 -10.47 -12.39 -8.34
C SER A 99 -10.26 -12.54 -6.83
N LEU A 100 -9.16 -11.98 -6.32
CA LEU A 100 -8.79 -11.99 -4.92
C LEU A 100 -8.94 -10.60 -4.32
N SER A 101 -9.77 -10.48 -3.29
CA SER A 101 -9.88 -9.23 -2.54
C SER A 101 -8.76 -9.13 -1.50
N VAL A 102 -7.98 -8.05 -1.53
CA VAL A 102 -6.95 -7.75 -0.51
C VAL A 102 -7.53 -7.80 0.91
N LYS A 103 -8.79 -7.36 1.10
CA LYS A 103 -9.50 -7.47 2.39
C LYS A 103 -9.68 -8.93 2.83
N LYS A 104 -10.08 -9.82 1.91
CA LYS A 104 -10.24 -11.24 2.19
C LYS A 104 -8.89 -11.92 2.45
N ILE A 105 -7.84 -11.51 1.74
CA ILE A 105 -6.47 -11.96 2.01
C ILE A 105 -6.04 -11.56 3.42
N ALA A 106 -6.24 -10.30 3.80
CA ALA A 106 -5.89 -9.80 5.13
C ALA A 106 -6.59 -10.55 6.28
N GLN A 107 -7.81 -11.07 6.06
CA GLN A 107 -8.52 -11.91 7.04
C GLN A 107 -7.87 -13.28 7.26
N THR A 108 -7.12 -13.78 6.28
CA THR A 108 -6.35 -15.03 6.40
C THR A 108 -4.96 -14.81 7.00
N MET A 109 -4.57 -13.55 7.17
CA MET A 109 -3.30 -13.16 7.76
C MET A 109 -3.45 -12.87 9.25
N PRO A 110 -2.36 -12.97 10.02
CA PRO A 110 -2.44 -12.67 11.44
C PRO A 110 -2.72 -11.18 11.69
N LYS A 111 -3.43 -10.85 12.79
CA LYS A 111 -4.15 -9.57 13.02
C LYS A 111 -3.36 -8.30 12.74
N ARG A 112 -2.05 -8.28 13.03
CA ARG A 112 -1.16 -7.13 12.81
C ARG A 112 -0.42 -7.16 11.47
N SER A 113 -1.05 -7.64 10.40
CA SER A 113 -0.47 -7.69 9.04
C SER A 113 -0.17 -6.32 8.41
N GLY A 114 -0.50 -5.22 9.08
CA GLY A 114 -0.36 -3.86 8.55
C GLY A 114 -1.52 -3.43 7.65
N TYR A 115 -2.50 -4.29 7.38
CA TYR A 115 -3.61 -3.96 6.48
C TYR A 115 -4.54 -2.88 7.04
N LEU A 116 -4.80 -2.86 8.35
CA LEU A 116 -5.61 -1.81 8.98
C LEU A 116 -4.89 -0.47 8.89
N GLU A 117 -3.61 -0.45 9.26
CA GLU A 117 -2.76 0.74 9.22
C GLU A 117 -2.62 1.28 7.79
N TYR A 118 -2.42 0.39 6.80
CA TYR A 118 -2.48 0.73 5.38
C TYR A 118 -3.80 1.43 5.01
N ARG A 119 -4.96 0.89 5.45
CA ARG A 119 -6.27 1.47 5.16
C ARG A 119 -6.49 2.81 5.86
N LEU A 120 -6.04 2.95 7.11
CA LEU A 120 -6.12 4.20 7.87
C LEU A 120 -5.30 5.29 7.18
N VAL A 121 -4.03 5.04 6.90
CA VAL A 121 -3.15 6.02 6.24
C VAL A 121 -3.68 6.35 4.83
N SER A 122 -4.18 5.37 4.09
CA SER A 122 -4.77 5.61 2.77
C SER A 122 -6.01 6.51 2.84
N ALA A 123 -6.88 6.34 3.84
CA ALA A 123 -8.10 7.14 3.97
C ALA A 123 -7.83 8.60 4.40
N PHE A 124 -6.80 8.81 5.22
CA PHE A 124 -6.44 10.14 5.72
C PHE A 124 -5.51 10.93 4.79
N TYR A 125 -4.53 10.26 4.17
CA TYR A 125 -3.43 10.92 3.47
C TYR A 125 -3.28 10.49 1.99
N GLY A 126 -3.90 9.39 1.58
CA GLY A 126 -3.78 8.84 0.22
C GLY A 126 -5.00 9.06 -0.69
N HIS A 127 -6.17 9.34 -0.12
CA HIS A 127 -7.41 9.58 -0.84
C HIS A 127 -8.07 10.87 -0.38
N LEU A 128 -8.54 11.66 -1.34
CA LEU A 128 -9.36 12.83 -1.05
C LEU A 128 -10.69 12.36 -0.44
N SER A 129 -10.85 12.59 0.86
CA SER A 129 -12.04 12.29 1.64
C SER A 129 -12.40 13.49 2.53
N SER A 130 -13.63 13.54 3.04
CA SER A 130 -13.98 14.56 4.05
C SER A 130 -13.00 14.53 5.24
N SER A 131 -12.55 13.35 5.64
CA SER A 131 -11.56 13.17 6.70
C SER A 131 -10.17 13.70 6.34
N SER A 132 -9.75 13.63 5.08
CA SER A 132 -8.51 14.28 4.61
C SER A 132 -8.59 15.81 4.62
N LEU A 133 -9.81 16.36 4.55
CA LEU A 133 -10.06 17.81 4.57
C LEU A 133 -10.23 18.36 6.00
N ASP A 134 -10.59 17.53 6.98
CA ASP A 134 -10.79 17.96 8.37
C ASP A 134 -9.48 18.49 8.99
N GLY A 135 -8.31 18.00 8.55
CA GLY A 135 -7.02 18.57 8.92
C GLY A 135 -6.74 19.92 8.28
N LEU A 136 -7.30 20.20 7.10
CA LEU A 136 -7.09 21.43 6.33
C LEU A 136 -8.12 22.53 6.66
N LYS A 137 -9.02 22.28 7.61
CA LYS A 137 -10.20 23.10 7.85
C LYS A 137 -10.38 23.40 9.33
N LYS A 138 -10.18 24.66 9.73
CA LYS A 138 -10.54 25.11 11.08
C LYS A 138 -12.00 25.56 11.09
N ARG A 139 -12.86 24.80 11.79
CA ARG A 139 -14.23 25.26 12.09
C ARG A 139 -14.11 26.49 12.99
N ASN A 140 -14.66 27.61 12.55
CA ASN A 140 -14.77 28.79 13.40
C ASN A 140 -16.05 28.65 14.25
N GLY A 141 -16.04 29.23 15.46
CA GLY A 141 -17.16 29.16 16.41
C GLY A 141 -18.46 29.82 15.94
N LYS A 142 -18.54 30.28 14.68
CA LYS A 142 -19.69 30.91 14.05
C LYS A 142 -20.29 30.05 12.91
N GLY A 143 -19.91 28.77 12.82
CA GLY A 143 -20.44 27.84 11.82
C GLY A 143 -19.77 27.91 10.44
N GLY A 144 -18.71 28.70 10.29
CA GLY A 144 -17.88 28.77 9.08
C GLY A 144 -16.65 27.88 9.15
N VAL A 145 -16.00 27.68 8.01
CA VAL A 145 -14.77 26.88 7.88
C VAL A 145 -13.69 27.71 7.21
N THR A 146 -12.49 27.69 7.78
CA THR A 146 -11.33 28.43 7.26
C THR A 146 -10.27 27.43 6.81
N ASN A 147 -9.74 27.60 5.61
CA ASN A 147 -8.64 26.77 5.12
C ASN A 147 -7.37 27.05 5.94
N ILE A 148 -6.70 25.99 6.37
CA ILE A 148 -5.35 26.08 6.93
C ILE A 148 -4.39 26.03 5.73
N LEU A 149 -3.75 27.17 5.48
CA LEU A 149 -2.70 27.31 4.47
C LEU A 149 -1.38 27.50 5.21
N GLY A 150 -0.45 26.55 5.08
CA GLY A 150 0.85 26.60 5.75
C GLY A 150 1.34 25.23 6.24
N PRO A 151 2.56 25.17 6.81
CA PRO A 151 3.15 23.93 7.32
C PRO A 151 2.33 23.34 8.49
N PHE A 152 2.15 22.01 8.45
CA PHE A 152 1.39 21.26 9.45
C PHE A 152 2.29 20.74 10.57
N GLU A 153 2.96 21.67 11.27
CA GLU A 153 4.01 21.32 12.25
C GLU A 153 3.52 20.40 13.38
N THR A 154 2.27 20.55 13.81
CA THR A 154 1.67 19.73 14.87
C THR A 154 1.47 18.27 14.46
N GLU A 155 1.42 17.97 13.15
CA GLU A 155 1.27 16.60 12.64
C GLU A 155 2.62 15.94 12.34
N ILE A 156 3.74 16.68 12.38
CA ILE A 156 5.09 16.14 12.14
C ILE A 156 5.40 14.94 13.05
N PRO A 157 5.20 15.01 14.39
CA PRO A 157 5.52 13.88 15.26
C PRO A 157 4.69 12.63 14.93
N LYS A 158 3.44 12.82 14.50
CA LYS A 158 2.54 11.73 14.13
C LYS A 158 2.96 11.08 12.81
N ALA A 159 3.35 11.88 11.80
CA ALA A 159 3.87 11.38 10.53
C ALA A 159 5.14 10.54 10.75
N LEU A 160 6.08 11.03 11.57
CA LEU A 160 7.30 10.30 11.92
C LEU A 160 7.02 9.02 12.72
N SER A 161 6.06 9.06 13.65
CA SER A 161 5.62 7.89 14.41
C SER A 161 5.08 6.80 13.48
N PHE A 162 4.22 7.14 12.52
CA PHE A 162 3.74 6.18 11.52
C PHE A 162 4.89 5.63 10.66
N ALA A 163 5.82 6.47 10.23
CA ALA A 163 6.96 6.04 9.43
C ALA A 163 7.83 5.01 10.18
N LEU A 164 8.11 5.26 11.47
CA LEU A 164 8.88 4.37 12.33
C LEU A 164 8.15 3.04 12.58
N ASP A 165 6.87 3.09 12.96
CA ASP A 165 6.06 1.87 13.16
C ASP A 165 6.01 1.02 11.88
N ALA A 166 5.72 1.65 10.74
CA ALA A 166 5.65 0.95 9.46
C ALA A 166 6.99 0.31 9.08
N MET A 167 8.10 1.05 9.25
CA MET A 167 9.42 0.58 8.85
C MET A 167 9.94 -0.52 9.78
N LEU A 168 9.70 -0.42 11.10
CA LEU A 168 10.04 -1.48 12.06
C LEU A 168 9.35 -2.80 11.69
N ARG A 169 8.05 -2.76 11.41
CA ARG A 169 7.28 -3.94 10.99
C ARG A 169 7.78 -4.50 9.66
N CYS A 170 7.95 -3.63 8.66
CA CYS A 170 8.45 -4.02 7.35
C CYS A 170 9.82 -4.71 7.44
N THR A 171 10.72 -4.17 8.26
CA THR A 171 12.06 -4.74 8.52
C THR A 171 11.96 -6.11 9.16
N ARG A 172 11.13 -6.27 10.20
CA ARG A 172 10.91 -7.57 10.87
C ARG A 172 10.41 -8.63 9.87
N TYR A 173 9.45 -8.29 9.01
CA TYR A 173 8.93 -9.22 8.00
C TYR A 173 9.97 -9.56 6.94
N PHE A 174 10.73 -8.57 6.49
CA PHE A 174 11.83 -8.79 5.57
C PHE A 174 12.90 -9.71 6.17
N GLU A 175 13.25 -9.51 7.43
CA GLU A 175 14.22 -10.35 8.16
C GLU A 175 13.75 -11.81 8.24
N VAL A 176 12.49 -12.05 8.63
CA VAL A 176 11.90 -13.40 8.66
C VAL A 176 11.94 -14.04 7.27
N MET A 177 11.52 -13.32 6.24
CA MET A 177 11.57 -13.81 4.85
C MET A 177 13.01 -14.17 4.43
N MET A 178 14.00 -13.36 4.81
CA MET A 178 15.40 -13.61 4.44
C MET A 178 16.05 -14.77 5.22
N LYS A 179 15.67 -14.96 6.49
CA LYS A 179 16.21 -16.02 7.37
C LYS A 179 15.50 -17.36 7.19
N GLU A 180 14.20 -17.35 6.99
CA GLU A 180 13.34 -18.55 7.03
C GLU A 180 12.77 -18.89 5.64
N GLY A 181 12.50 -17.89 4.79
CA GLY A 181 11.98 -18.08 3.43
C GLY A 181 12.99 -18.60 2.40
N ARG A 182 14.27 -18.80 2.77
CA ARG A 182 15.26 -19.49 1.92
C ARG A 182 15.13 -21.01 1.95
N GLN A 183 14.28 -21.56 2.81
CA GLN A 183 14.11 -23.00 3.02
C GLN A 183 12.60 -23.34 3.01
N PRO A 184 12.09 -24.07 1.99
CA PRO A 184 10.65 -24.31 1.79
C PRO A 184 9.95 -25.01 2.97
N ASP A 185 10.69 -25.80 3.73
CA ASP A 185 10.28 -26.54 4.93
C ASP A 185 10.06 -25.66 6.16
N ARG A 186 10.40 -24.37 6.10
CA ARG A 186 10.31 -23.44 7.23
C ARG A 186 9.17 -22.43 7.15
N LEU A 187 8.25 -22.57 6.21
CA LEU A 187 7.06 -21.69 6.10
C LEU A 187 6.22 -21.70 7.38
N GLU A 188 6.06 -22.86 8.01
CA GLU A 188 5.33 -22.98 9.27
C GLU A 188 6.07 -22.29 10.42
N LYS A 189 7.41 -22.34 10.41
CA LYS A 189 8.26 -21.62 11.37
C LYS A 189 8.18 -20.10 11.15
N ALA A 190 8.26 -19.63 9.90
CA ALA A 190 8.03 -18.24 9.52
C ALA A 190 6.68 -17.73 10.01
N HIS A 191 5.62 -18.52 9.81
CA HIS A 191 4.30 -18.18 10.30
C HIS A 191 4.26 -18.06 11.83
N ARG A 192 4.85 -19.01 12.58
CA ARG A 192 4.94 -18.93 14.05
C ARG A 192 5.78 -17.76 14.55
N THR A 193 6.92 -17.49 13.91
CA THR A 193 7.78 -16.33 14.24
C THR A 193 7.02 -15.02 14.01
N LEU A 194 6.30 -14.92 12.89
CA LEU A 194 5.48 -13.76 12.57
C LEU A 194 4.36 -13.57 13.60
N LEU A 195 3.66 -14.64 13.98
CA LEU A 195 2.65 -14.62 15.05
C LEU A 195 3.24 -14.10 16.36
N GLY A 196 4.39 -14.63 16.80
CA GLY A 196 5.05 -14.19 18.03
C GLY A 196 5.52 -12.73 17.99
N LEU A 197 5.88 -12.22 16.81
CA LEU A 197 6.23 -10.80 16.62
C LEU A 197 5.01 -9.86 16.66
N GLN A 198 3.79 -10.38 16.51
CA GLN A 198 2.57 -9.58 16.65
C GLN A 198 2.22 -9.32 18.11
N ASP A 199 2.59 -10.23 19.02
CA ASP A 199 2.35 -10.11 20.46
C ASP A 199 3.41 -9.26 21.17
N ALA A 200 4.53 -8.98 20.50
CA ALA A 200 5.54 -8.05 20.98
C ALA A 200 5.01 -6.61 20.92
N PRO A 201 5.21 -5.79 21.98
CA PRO A 201 4.80 -4.39 22.01
C PRO A 201 5.50 -3.56 20.91
#